data_AF-A0A9P9ZHD2-F1
#
_entry.id   AF-A0A9P9ZHD2-F1
#
_cell.length_a   1.000
_cell.length_b   1.000
_cell.length_c   1.000
_cell.angle_alpha   90.00
_cell.angle_beta   90.00
_cell.angle_gamma   90.00
#
_symmetry.space_group_name_H-M   'P 1'
#
loop_
_entity.id
_entity.type
_entity.pdbx_description
1 polymer ?
#
loop_
_entity_poly.entity_id
_entity_poly.type
_entity_poly.pdbx_seq_one_letter_code
_entity_poly.pdbx_strand_id
1 'polypeptide(L)'
;MLAEYEEEEETAYRRAKEVFELREVERSVKQSSSYDRFSDRGGDSFKDLEGEPFMSYEEFTRHRELTSLKLSALYRNLLKEPYTKDVELKGDVKAALEDEDEWDNMSSYDKWVVQLFHREVVDMFGGLAVVDKALLPIGLMTMLRQSRFQWQG
;
A
#
# COMPACT_ATOMS: atom_id res chain seq x y z
N MET A 1 10.10 20.69 7.94
CA MET A 1 9.95 19.58 6.99
C MET A 1 11.31 19.13 6.42
N LEU A 2 12.11 19.95 5.72
CA LEU A 2 13.46 19.53 5.28
C LEU A 2 14.51 19.49 6.42
N ALA A 3 14.58 20.54 7.25
CA ALA A 3 15.55 20.59 8.35
C ALA A 3 15.30 19.50 9.42
N GLU A 4 14.04 19.22 9.73
CA GLU A 4 13.63 18.14 10.64
C GLU A 4 14.05 16.76 10.11
N TYR A 5 13.98 16.60 8.79
CA TYR A 5 14.37 15.37 8.12
C TYR A 5 15.90 15.17 8.13
N GLU A 6 16.67 16.24 7.89
CA GLU A 6 18.14 16.20 7.99
C GLU A 6 18.60 15.87 9.42
N GLU A 7 17.94 16.44 10.44
CA GLU A 7 18.24 16.14 11.84
C GLU A 7 17.94 14.67 12.19
N GLU A 8 16.82 14.13 11.72
CA GLU A 8 16.49 12.70 11.90
C GLU A 8 17.57 11.79 11.30
N GLU A 9 18.09 12.12 10.12
CA GLU A 9 19.13 11.34 9.43
C GLU A 9 20.45 11.36 10.19
N GLU A 10 20.86 12.52 10.69
CA GLU A 10 22.07 12.65 11.51
C GLU A 10 21.96 11.83 12.80
N THR A 11 20.78 11.81 13.45
CA THR A 11 20.58 10.99 14.65
C THR A 11 20.60 9.50 14.33
N ALA A 12 20.06 9.09 13.18
CA ALA A 12 20.08 7.70 12.75
C ALA A 12 21.52 7.24 12.46
N TYR A 13 22.31 8.07 11.77
CA TYR A 13 23.73 7.82 11.53
C TYR A 13 24.51 7.69 12.84
N ARG A 14 24.32 8.62 13.78
CA ARG A 14 25.00 8.61 15.07
C ARG A 14 24.71 7.34 15.88
N ARG A 15 23.43 6.95 15.97
CA ARG A 15 23.03 5.70 16.65
C ARG A 15 23.64 4.47 15.98
N ALA A 16 23.60 4.40 14.64
CA ALA A 16 24.17 3.27 13.91
C ALA A 16 25.69 3.15 14.12
N LYS A 17 26.38 4.29 14.12
CA LYS A 17 27.82 4.37 14.39
C LYS A 17 28.16 3.94 15.82
N GLU A 18 27.44 4.44 16.81
CA GLU A 18 27.64 4.06 18.23
C GLU A 18 27.46 2.55 18.43
N VAL A 19 26.44 1.95 17.82
CA VAL A 19 26.20 0.50 17.89
C VAL A 19 27.33 -0.30 17.23
N PHE A 20 27.82 0.17 16.07
CA PHE A 20 28.93 -0.48 15.37
C PHE A 20 30.21 -0.45 16.22
N GLU A 21 30.59 0.71 16.72
CA GLU A 21 31.80 0.90 17.52
C GLU A 21 31.75 0.09 18.82
N LEU A 22 30.60 0.07 19.51
CA LEU A 22 30.42 -0.74 20.72
C LEU A 22 30.57 -2.24 20.41
N ARG A 23 30.01 -2.71 19.28
CA ARG A 23 30.11 -4.10 18.85
C ARG A 23 31.53 -4.49 18.45
N GLU A 24 32.30 -3.60 17.83
CA GLU A 24 33.72 -3.82 17.50
C GLU A 24 34.58 -3.89 18.75
N VAL A 25 34.33 -3.04 19.75
CA VAL A 25 35.00 -3.14 21.06
C VAL A 25 34.70 -4.49 21.70
N GLU A 26 33.44 -4.94 21.74
CA GLU A 26 33.11 -6.26 22.23
C GLU A 26 33.79 -7.40 21.45
N ARG A 27 33.89 -7.27 20.12
CA ARG A 27 34.57 -8.26 19.27
C ARG A 27 36.06 -8.33 19.60
N SER A 28 36.74 -7.20 19.75
CA SER A 28 38.16 -7.14 20.14
C SER A 28 38.42 -7.75 21.52
N VAL A 29 37.51 -7.56 22.47
CA VAL A 29 37.62 -8.13 23.83
C VAL A 29 37.42 -9.64 23.79
N LYS A 30 36.46 -10.13 22.99
CA LYS A 30 36.17 -11.57 22.86
C LYS A 30 37.22 -12.32 22.05
N GLN A 31 37.86 -11.69 21.06
CA GLN A 31 38.94 -12.28 20.26
C GLN A 31 40.22 -12.58 21.08
N SER A 32 40.39 -11.92 22.24
CA SER A 32 41.45 -12.24 23.23
C SER A 32 41.16 -13.51 24.05
N SER A 33 39.94 -14.03 24.04
CA SER A 33 39.55 -15.26 24.74
C SER A 33 39.45 -16.40 23.73
N SER A 34 40.35 -17.38 23.84
CA SER A 34 40.61 -18.45 22.86
C SER A 34 39.48 -19.49 22.67
N TYR A 35 38.21 -19.11 22.85
CA TYR A 35 37.06 -20.01 22.75
C TYR A 35 35.90 -19.35 22.00
N ASP A 36 35.96 -19.31 20.68
CA ASP A 36 34.73 -19.22 19.90
C ASP A 36 34.87 -20.02 18.59
N ARG A 37 34.31 -21.25 18.60
CA ARG A 37 34.39 -22.21 17.50
C ARG A 37 33.00 -22.47 16.87
N PHE A 38 32.00 -21.62 17.14
CA PHE A 38 30.61 -21.89 16.77
C PHE A 38 29.79 -20.72 16.18
N SER A 39 30.39 -19.58 15.81
CA SER A 39 29.66 -18.46 15.20
C SER A 39 29.56 -18.48 13.66
N ASP A 40 29.84 -19.63 13.02
CA ASP A 40 29.87 -19.75 11.56
C ASP A 40 28.51 -20.09 10.92
N ARG A 41 27.51 -19.21 11.11
CA ARG A 41 26.27 -19.22 10.29
C ARG A 41 26.12 -17.97 9.42
N GLY A 42 27.25 -17.41 9.00
CA GLY A 42 27.32 -16.30 8.05
C GLY A 42 28.73 -15.85 7.68
N GLY A 43 29.75 -16.69 7.90
CA GLY A 43 31.16 -16.29 8.00
C GLY A 43 31.89 -15.95 6.69
N ASP A 44 31.19 -15.68 5.58
CA ASP A 44 31.87 -15.43 4.30
C ASP A 44 31.41 -14.19 3.52
N SER A 45 30.38 -13.46 3.96
CA SER A 45 29.82 -12.41 3.11
C SER A 45 30.51 -11.04 3.20
N PHE A 46 31.37 -10.79 4.19
CA PHE A 46 31.94 -9.44 4.44
C PHE A 46 33.38 -9.45 5.00
N LYS A 47 34.22 -10.42 4.63
CA LYS A 47 35.63 -10.49 5.09
C LYS A 47 36.46 -9.28 4.67
N ASP A 48 36.12 -8.70 3.54
CA ASP A 48 36.69 -7.48 2.97
C ASP A 48 36.39 -6.23 3.80
N LEU A 49 35.44 -6.29 4.72
CA LEU A 49 35.04 -5.20 5.60
C LEU A 49 35.46 -5.43 7.07
N GLU A 50 36.27 -6.45 7.34
CA GLU A 50 36.80 -6.70 8.69
C GLU A 50 37.83 -5.64 9.09
N GLY A 51 37.59 -4.95 10.21
CA GLY A 51 38.49 -3.91 10.71
C GLY A 51 38.36 -2.55 10.01
N GLU A 52 37.50 -2.44 9.00
CA GLU A 52 37.17 -1.15 8.39
C GLU A 52 36.35 -0.28 9.36
N PRO A 53 36.55 1.05 9.35
CA PRO A 53 35.75 1.96 10.16
C PRO A 53 34.29 1.97 9.70
N PHE A 54 33.39 2.45 10.56
CA PHE A 54 32.01 2.68 10.15
C PHE A 54 31.96 3.64 8.95
N MET A 55 31.10 3.34 7.97
CA MET A 55 30.96 4.11 6.73
C MET A 55 30.70 5.61 6.97
N SER A 56 31.01 6.42 5.96
CA SER A 56 30.77 7.86 6.02
C SER A 56 29.27 8.20 6.01
N TYR A 57 28.92 9.43 6.41
CA TYR A 57 27.54 9.91 6.36
C TYR A 57 27.00 9.96 4.91
N GLU A 58 27.85 10.34 3.96
CA GLU A 58 27.49 10.38 2.54
C GLU A 58 27.16 8.97 2.01
N GLU A 59 27.95 7.96 2.37
CA GLU A 59 27.66 6.56 1.99
C GLU A 59 26.40 6.03 2.68
N PHE A 60 26.21 6.36 3.96
CA PHE A 60 25.03 5.94 4.73
C PHE A 60 23.73 6.49 4.14
N THR A 61 23.76 7.72 3.64
CA THR A 61 22.60 8.38 3.00
C THR A 61 22.42 7.97 1.54
N ARG A 62 23.49 7.55 0.86
CA ARG A 62 23.44 7.06 -0.53
C ARG A 62 22.69 5.73 -0.66
N HIS A 63 22.83 4.83 0.31
CA HIS A 63 22.20 3.49 0.32
C HIS A 63 20.97 3.43 1.23
N ARG A 64 20.09 4.42 1.06
CA ARG A 64 19.00 4.69 1.99
C ARG A 64 17.93 3.61 2.02
N GLU A 65 17.78 2.89 0.92
CA GLU A 65 16.95 1.72 0.77
C GLU A 65 17.38 0.54 1.68
N LEU A 66 18.64 0.51 2.08
CA LEU A 66 19.19 -0.50 3.00
C LEU A 66 19.26 0.02 4.44
N THR A 67 19.55 1.31 4.63
CA THR A 67 19.72 1.90 5.98
C THR A 67 18.39 2.29 6.64
N SER A 68 17.39 2.72 5.85
CA SER A 68 16.07 3.11 6.37
C SER A 68 15.05 1.98 6.23
N LEU A 69 14.66 1.40 7.36
CA LEU A 69 13.61 0.37 7.42
C LEU A 69 12.26 0.88 6.90
N LYS A 70 11.92 2.14 7.18
CA LYS A 70 10.67 2.76 6.71
C LYS A 70 10.67 2.87 5.18
N LEU A 71 11.77 3.35 4.60
CA LEU A 71 11.90 3.50 3.15
C LEU A 71 11.94 2.14 2.46
N SER A 72 12.69 1.18 3.00
CA SER A 72 12.76 -0.18 2.44
C SER A 72 11.41 -0.90 2.48
N ALA A 73 10.62 -0.70 3.54
CA ALA A 73 9.28 -1.25 3.64
C ALA A 73 8.33 -0.58 2.65
N LEU A 74 8.34 0.74 2.54
CA LEU A 74 7.53 1.49 1.57
C LEU A 74 7.88 1.11 0.13
N TYR A 75 9.15 1.08 -0.22
CA TYR A 75 9.63 0.68 -1.54
C TYR A 75 9.16 -0.73 -1.90
N ARG A 76 9.35 -1.70 -0.99
CA ARG A 76 8.85 -3.07 -1.19
C ARG A 76 7.32 -3.13 -1.29
N ASN A 77 6.59 -2.25 -0.62
CA ASN A 77 5.14 -2.20 -0.72
C ASN A 77 4.68 -1.57 -2.04
N LEU A 78 5.37 -0.54 -2.53
CA LEU A 78 5.06 0.10 -3.82
C LEU A 78 5.37 -0.81 -5.02
N LEU A 79 6.32 -1.73 -4.88
CA LEU A 79 6.61 -2.74 -5.90
C LEU A 79 5.61 -3.91 -5.93
N LYS A 80 4.73 -4.04 -4.94
CA LYS A 80 3.73 -5.13 -4.93
C LYS A 80 2.59 -4.81 -5.88
N GLU A 81 1.95 -5.86 -6.39
CA GLU A 81 0.68 -5.73 -7.08
C GLU A 81 -0.36 -5.08 -6.15
N PRO A 82 -1.01 -3.99 -6.56
CA PRO A 82 -2.03 -3.34 -5.75
C PRO A 82 -3.23 -4.28 -5.61
N TYR A 83 -3.79 -4.35 -4.40
CA TYR A 83 -5.03 -5.09 -4.18
C TYR A 83 -6.22 -4.29 -4.74
N THR A 84 -7.21 -4.99 -5.29
CA THR A 84 -8.48 -4.38 -5.67
C THR A 84 -9.17 -3.85 -4.42
N LYS A 85 -9.22 -2.53 -4.27
CA LYS A 85 -9.98 -1.89 -3.19
C LYS A 85 -11.43 -1.79 -3.64
N ASP A 86 -12.33 -2.35 -2.83
CA ASP A 86 -13.77 -2.27 -3.08
C ASP A 86 -14.29 -0.85 -2.84
N VAL A 87 -15.46 -0.54 -3.42
CA VAL A 87 -16.10 0.76 -3.21
C VAL A 87 -16.66 0.82 -1.79
N GLU A 88 -16.34 1.91 -1.09
CA GLU A 88 -16.90 2.19 0.22
C GLU A 88 -18.29 2.82 0.07
N LEU A 89 -19.29 2.29 0.79
CA LEU A 89 -20.64 2.86 0.82
C LEU A 89 -20.63 4.22 1.51
N LYS A 90 -20.70 5.31 0.73
CA LYS A 90 -20.66 6.69 1.25
C LYS A 90 -21.55 7.65 0.48
N GLY A 91 -22.02 8.67 1.18
CA GLY A 91 -22.72 9.82 0.59
C GLY A 91 -24.10 9.47 0.01
N ASP A 92 -24.38 10.02 -1.16
CA ASP A 92 -25.68 9.95 -1.83
C ASP A 92 -26.14 8.51 -2.12
N VAL A 93 -25.20 7.59 -2.39
CA VAL A 93 -25.51 6.17 -2.63
C VAL A 93 -26.07 5.52 -1.38
N LYS A 94 -25.49 5.83 -0.21
CA LYS A 94 -25.99 5.35 1.09
C LYS A 94 -27.39 5.89 1.39
N ALA A 95 -27.69 7.11 0.98
CA ALA A 95 -29.01 7.71 1.16
C ALA A 95 -30.07 7.13 0.20
N ALA A 96 -29.62 6.64 -0.97
CA ALA A 96 -30.50 6.08 -2.00
C ALA A 96 -30.72 4.55 -1.87
N LEU A 97 -29.89 3.85 -1.08
CA LEU A 97 -30.08 2.46 -0.70
C LEU A 97 -31.04 2.37 0.48
N GLU A 98 -32.02 1.47 0.38
CA GLU A 98 -32.97 1.19 1.46
C GLU A 98 -32.38 0.25 2.51
N ASP A 99 -31.47 -0.65 2.09
CA ASP A 99 -30.82 -1.64 2.96
C ASP A 99 -29.30 -1.68 2.71
N GLU A 100 -28.51 -1.65 3.79
CA GLU A 100 -27.06 -1.78 3.74
C GLU A 100 -26.64 -3.24 3.43
N ASP A 101 -27.48 -4.22 3.78
CA ASP A 101 -27.23 -5.63 3.49
C ASP A 101 -27.22 -5.92 1.98
N GLU A 102 -28.00 -5.17 1.19
CA GLU A 102 -27.97 -5.27 -0.28
C GLU A 102 -26.62 -4.85 -0.85
N TRP A 103 -26.01 -3.79 -0.28
CA TRP A 103 -24.69 -3.33 -0.71
C TRP A 103 -23.62 -4.37 -0.43
N ASP A 104 -23.62 -4.96 0.76
CA ASP A 104 -22.59 -5.94 1.15
C ASP A 104 -22.65 -7.22 0.32
N ASN A 105 -23.83 -7.59 -0.18
CA ASN A 105 -24.03 -8.72 -1.08
C ASN A 105 -23.68 -8.43 -2.56
N MET A 106 -23.43 -7.18 -2.95
CA MET A 106 -23.07 -6.82 -4.33
C MET A 106 -21.62 -7.21 -4.66
N SER A 107 -21.39 -7.60 -5.92
CA SER A 107 -20.03 -7.74 -6.43
C SER A 107 -19.34 -6.37 -6.49
N SER A 108 -18.01 -6.32 -6.43
CA SER A 108 -17.27 -5.05 -6.54
C SER A 108 -17.57 -4.30 -7.85
N TYR A 109 -17.83 -5.04 -8.93
CA TYR A 109 -18.25 -4.43 -10.20
C TYR A 109 -19.61 -3.74 -10.07
N ASP A 110 -20.59 -4.40 -9.45
CA ASP A 110 -21.93 -3.83 -9.27
C ASP A 110 -21.89 -2.60 -8.35
N LYS A 111 -21.08 -2.63 -7.28
CA LYS A 111 -20.84 -1.47 -6.42
C LYS A 111 -20.29 -0.28 -7.21
N TRP A 112 -19.35 -0.51 -8.13
CA TRP A 112 -18.84 0.54 -9.03
C TRP A 112 -19.90 1.09 -9.97
N VAL A 113 -20.75 0.22 -10.55
CA VAL A 113 -21.86 0.64 -11.42
C VAL A 113 -22.84 1.50 -10.64
N VAL A 114 -23.27 1.07 -9.46
CA VAL A 114 -24.18 1.85 -8.60
C VAL A 114 -23.53 3.17 -8.20
N GLN A 115 -22.28 3.16 -7.76
CA GLN A 115 -21.58 4.39 -7.37
C GLN A 115 -21.52 5.42 -8.50
N LEU A 116 -21.28 4.99 -9.74
CA LEU A 116 -21.18 5.89 -10.89
C LEU A 116 -22.53 6.36 -11.42
N PHE A 117 -23.54 5.49 -11.43
CA PHE A 117 -24.81 5.75 -12.12
C PHE A 117 -26.00 6.01 -11.18
N HIS A 118 -25.83 5.98 -9.86
CA HIS A 118 -26.95 6.11 -8.90
C HIS A 118 -27.81 7.34 -9.14
N ARG A 119 -27.21 8.49 -9.49
CA ARG A 119 -27.97 9.73 -9.72
C ARG A 119 -28.90 9.61 -10.93
N GLU A 120 -28.40 9.11 -12.05
CA GLU A 120 -29.20 8.91 -13.25
C GLU A 120 -30.32 7.88 -13.02
N VAL A 121 -30.03 6.82 -12.27
CA VAL A 121 -31.00 5.79 -11.90
C VAL A 121 -32.09 6.37 -10.99
N VAL A 122 -31.72 7.16 -9.99
CA VAL A 122 -32.67 7.83 -9.09
C VAL A 122 -33.48 8.89 -9.85
N ASP A 123 -32.88 9.66 -10.75
CA ASP A 123 -33.60 10.66 -11.56
C ASP A 123 -34.60 10.01 -12.52
N MET A 124 -34.28 8.85 -13.09
CA MET A 124 -35.18 8.13 -14.00
C MET A 124 -36.24 7.29 -13.29
N PHE A 125 -35.91 6.66 -12.17
CA PHE A 125 -36.73 5.64 -11.53
C PHE A 125 -37.21 5.99 -10.12
N GLY A 126 -36.72 7.09 -9.55
CA GLY A 126 -37.08 7.55 -8.20
C GLY A 126 -36.37 6.80 -7.06
N GLY A 127 -35.52 5.81 -7.37
CA GLY A 127 -34.80 5.01 -6.38
C GLY A 127 -33.85 3.98 -7.03
N LEU A 128 -32.99 3.36 -6.22
CA LEU A 128 -32.05 2.33 -6.67
C LEU A 128 -32.67 0.92 -6.76
N ALA A 129 -33.74 0.67 -6.00
CA ALA A 129 -34.53 -0.56 -6.07
C ALA A 129 -35.42 -0.56 -7.31
N VAL A 130 -34.85 -0.88 -8.47
CA VAL A 130 -35.61 -1.05 -9.72
C VAL A 130 -36.34 -2.39 -9.65
N VAL A 131 -37.55 -2.31 -9.08
CA VAL A 131 -38.66 -3.27 -9.01
C VAL A 131 -38.51 -4.58 -9.81
N ASP A 132 -38.91 -5.68 -9.15
CA ASP A 132 -39.12 -7.05 -9.65
C ASP A 132 -39.22 -7.20 -11.18
N LYS A 133 -38.41 -8.09 -11.77
CA LYS A 133 -38.24 -8.25 -13.24
C LYS A 133 -39.57 -8.44 -13.99
N ALA A 134 -40.62 -8.89 -13.32
CA ALA A 134 -41.96 -9.05 -13.87
C ALA A 134 -42.73 -7.73 -14.10
N LEU A 135 -42.29 -6.63 -13.48
CA LEU A 135 -42.95 -5.32 -13.54
C LEU A 135 -42.20 -4.30 -14.41
N LEU A 136 -41.06 -4.67 -15.00
CA LEU A 136 -40.38 -3.81 -15.97
C LEU A 136 -41.32 -3.57 -17.15
N PRO A 137 -41.89 -2.36 -17.29
CA PRO A 137 -42.79 -2.05 -18.39
C PRO A 137 -42.03 -2.24 -19.69
N ILE A 138 -42.63 -2.94 -20.65
CA ILE A 138 -42.06 -3.22 -21.98
C ILE A 138 -41.62 -1.90 -22.68
N GLY A 139 -42.25 -0.77 -22.32
CA GLY A 139 -41.85 0.58 -22.74
C GLY A 139 -40.45 1.03 -22.27
N LEU A 140 -39.97 0.57 -21.11
CA LEU A 140 -38.63 0.91 -20.61
C LEU A 140 -37.54 0.09 -21.32
N MET A 141 -37.82 -1.18 -21.65
CA MET A 141 -36.88 -2.04 -22.37
C MET A 141 -36.68 -1.61 -23.82
N THR A 142 -37.70 -1.00 -24.43
CA THR A 142 -37.61 -0.41 -25.77
C THR A 142 -36.78 0.88 -25.77
N MET A 143 -36.89 1.74 -24.76
CA MET A 143 -36.03 2.93 -24.61
C MET A 143 -34.55 2.56 -24.40
N LEU A 144 -34.26 1.58 -23.54
CA LEU A 144 -32.87 1.14 -23.27
C LEU A 144 -32.22 0.44 -24.49
N ARG A 145 -33.03 -0.25 -25.31
CA ARG A 145 -32.57 -0.79 -26.61
C ARG A 145 -32.29 0.31 -27.63
N GLN A 146 -33.10 1.37 -27.65
CA GLN A 146 -32.95 2.47 -28.59
C GLN A 146 -31.74 3.36 -28.27
N SER A 147 -31.36 3.52 -27.00
CA SER A 147 -30.17 4.32 -26.62
C SER A 147 -28.84 3.66 -27.03
N ARG A 148 -28.82 2.33 -27.25
CA ARG A 148 -27.62 1.59 -27.66
C ARG A 148 -27.36 1.54 -29.17
N PHE A 149 -28.27 2.02 -30.02
CA PHE A 149 -28.08 2.01 -31.48
C PHE A 149 -28.58 3.32 -32.10
N GLN A 150 -27.67 4.29 -32.23
CA GLN A 150 -27.75 5.35 -33.22
C GLN A 150 -26.37 5.49 -33.87
N TRP A 151 -26.02 4.55 -34.75
CA TRP A 151 -25.01 4.85 -35.77
C TRP A 151 -25.69 5.72 -36.82
N GLN A 152 -25.45 7.03 -36.77
CA GLN A 152 -25.71 7.89 -37.92
C GLN A 152 -24.64 7.58 -38.98
N GLY A 153 -25.07 6.99 -40.09
CA GLY A 153 -24.29 6.94 -41.32
C GLY A 153 -24.35 8.26 -42.09
#